data_AF-A0A0C5DM64-F1
#
_entry.id   AF-A0A0C5DM64-F1
#
_cell.length_a   1.000
_cell.length_b   1.000
_cell.length_c   1.000
_cell.angle_alpha   90.00
_cell.angle_beta   90.00
_cell.angle_gamma   90.00
#
_symmetry.space_group_name_H-M   'P 1'
#
loop_
_entity.id
_entity.type
_entity.pdbx_description
1 polymer ?
#
loop_
_entity_poly.entity_id
_entity_poly.type
_entity_poly.pdbx_seq_one_letter_code
_entity_poly.pdbx_strand_id
1 'polypeptide(L)'
;NWLADWPCSRTFGLGTYLPCDASHTMIIDSLSDSTIYMAYYTIDRFFNVGVDGSMDLCGKSDNPYGLTPEMFTDEVFEYIYHGVGDAATVAGAVSMPVESLKLMRNEFEYWYPVDLR
;
A
#
# COMPACT_ATOMS: atom_id res chain seq x y z
N ASN A 1 -27.07 -14.23 13.12
CA ASN A 1 -26.20 -13.14 12.65
C ASN A 1 -25.60 -12.52 13.90
N TRP A 2 -24.34 -12.83 14.21
CA TRP A 2 -23.71 -12.50 15.50
C TRP A 2 -22.73 -11.32 15.41
N LEU A 3 -22.28 -10.99 14.21
CA LEU A 3 -21.40 -9.87 13.97
C LEU A 3 -22.17 -8.55 14.15
N ALA A 4 -21.58 -7.62 14.87
CA ALA A 4 -22.08 -6.27 15.09
C ALA A 4 -20.95 -5.26 14.78
N ASP A 5 -21.22 -3.98 14.97
CA ASP A 5 -20.23 -2.92 14.80
C ASP A 5 -19.00 -3.20 15.67
N TRP A 6 -17.81 -3.08 15.06
CA TRP A 6 -16.53 -3.29 15.69
C TRP A 6 -15.77 -1.96 15.81
N PRO A 7 -15.30 -1.56 17.00
CA PRO A 7 -14.47 -0.37 17.15
C PRO A 7 -13.11 -0.60 16.49
N CYS A 8 -12.88 0.05 15.34
CA CYS A 8 -11.68 -0.11 14.51
C CYS A 8 -10.54 0.86 14.84
N SER A 9 -10.64 1.60 15.95
CA SER A 9 -9.67 2.63 16.32
C SER A 9 -9.40 2.67 17.82
N ARG A 10 -8.19 3.11 18.20
CA ARG A 10 -7.72 3.29 19.58
C ARG A 10 -6.89 4.57 19.72
N THR A 11 -6.62 5.02 20.93
CA THR A 11 -5.86 6.27 21.20
C THR A 11 -4.45 6.06 21.76
N PHE A 12 -4.04 4.81 21.98
CA PHE A 12 -2.73 4.47 22.54
C PHE A 12 -2.15 3.21 21.86
N GLY A 13 -0.83 3.17 21.73
CA GLY A 13 -0.08 2.07 21.12
C GLY A 13 0.62 2.45 19.81
N LEU A 14 1.08 1.44 19.07
CA LEU A 14 1.64 1.59 17.74
C LEU A 14 0.57 1.33 16.67
N GLY A 15 0.76 1.89 15.47
CA GLY A 15 -0.09 1.65 14.31
C GLY A 15 -0.09 2.84 13.35
N THR A 16 -1.01 2.81 12.40
CA THR A 16 -1.24 3.89 11.43
C THR A 16 -2.33 4.83 11.95
N TYR A 17 -2.13 6.14 11.83
CA TYR A 17 -3.15 7.12 12.19
C TYR A 17 -4.34 7.08 11.22
N LEU A 18 -5.54 7.34 11.73
CA LEU A 18 -6.72 7.50 10.87
C LEU A 18 -6.56 8.75 9.97
N PRO A 19 -6.60 8.61 8.64
CA PRO A 19 -6.34 9.73 7.73
C PRO A 19 -7.33 10.91 7.87
N CYS A 20 -8.57 10.62 8.27
CA CYS A 20 -9.60 11.64 8.47
C CYS A 20 -9.54 12.34 9.84
N ASP A 21 -8.73 11.85 10.77
CA ASP A 21 -8.53 12.49 12.07
C ASP A 21 -7.37 13.50 12.00
N ALA A 22 -7.72 14.76 11.76
CA ALA A 22 -6.76 15.86 11.71
C ALA A 22 -5.98 16.07 13.04
N SER A 23 -6.46 15.54 14.16
CA SER A 23 -5.78 15.65 15.46
C SER A 23 -4.68 14.60 15.65
N HIS A 24 -4.61 13.57 14.79
CA HIS A 24 -3.73 12.41 14.91
C HIS A 24 -3.75 11.78 16.31
N THR A 25 -4.94 11.69 16.92
CA THR A 25 -5.14 11.04 18.22
C THR A 25 -5.71 9.63 18.06
N MET A 26 -6.31 9.31 16.92
CA MET A 26 -6.86 7.99 16.62
C MET A 26 -5.92 7.17 15.73
N ILE A 27 -5.62 5.96 16.20
CA ILE A 27 -4.78 4.95 15.55
C ILE A 27 -5.69 3.79 15.14
N ILE A 28 -5.49 3.24 13.95
CA ILE A 28 -6.23 2.06 13.46
C ILE A 28 -5.89 0.85 14.35
N ASP A 29 -6.92 0.10 14.75
CA ASP A 29 -6.72 -1.11 15.55
C ASP A 29 -6.08 -2.24 14.73
N SER A 30 -5.27 -3.06 15.40
CA SER A 30 -4.50 -4.15 14.80
C SER A 30 -5.34 -5.24 14.12
N LEU A 31 -6.62 -5.44 14.50
CA LEU A 31 -7.50 -6.37 13.79
C LEU A 31 -8.16 -5.74 12.56
N SER A 32 -8.11 -4.41 12.46
CA SER A 32 -8.72 -3.65 11.36
C SER A 32 -7.72 -3.39 10.23
N ASP A 33 -6.45 -3.11 10.54
CA ASP A 33 -5.39 -2.90 9.53
C ASP A 33 -4.82 -4.21 8.94
N SER A 34 -5.13 -5.37 9.53
CA SER A 34 -4.60 -6.69 9.13
C SER A 34 -5.54 -7.52 8.26
N THR A 35 -6.52 -6.89 7.61
CA THR A 35 -7.56 -7.61 6.85
C THR A 35 -7.17 -7.90 5.41
N ILE A 36 -6.55 -6.94 4.71
CA ILE A 36 -6.28 -7.02 3.26
C ILE A 36 -4.80 -6.89 2.88
N TYR A 37 -3.88 -6.93 3.85
CA TYR A 37 -2.43 -6.76 3.62
C TYR A 37 -1.80 -7.79 2.66
N MET A 38 -2.50 -8.87 2.31
CA MET A 38 -2.09 -9.82 1.27
C MET A 38 -1.98 -9.16 -0.10
N ALA A 39 -2.83 -8.17 -0.39
CA ALA A 39 -2.72 -7.40 -1.62
C ALA A 39 -1.42 -6.59 -1.63
N TYR A 40 -1.05 -6.00 -0.48
CA TYR A 40 0.21 -5.27 -0.33
C TYR A 40 1.43 -6.16 -0.56
N TYR A 41 1.41 -7.46 -0.19
CA TYR A 41 2.52 -8.37 -0.50
C TYR A 41 2.86 -8.46 -1.98
N THR A 42 1.89 -8.26 -2.88
CA THR A 42 2.14 -8.31 -4.33
C THR A 42 3.03 -7.16 -4.81
N ILE A 43 3.09 -6.06 -4.06
CA ILE A 43 3.88 -4.87 -4.39
C ILE A 43 4.96 -4.56 -3.34
N ASP A 44 5.10 -5.36 -2.28
CA ASP A 44 6.04 -5.11 -1.18
C ASP A 44 7.51 -5.01 -1.66
N ARG A 45 7.88 -5.83 -2.65
CA ARG A 45 9.24 -5.89 -3.20
C ARG A 45 9.71 -4.57 -3.83
N PHE A 46 8.80 -3.65 -4.14
CA PHE A 46 9.13 -2.34 -4.70
C PHE A 46 9.65 -1.37 -3.64
N PHE A 47 9.42 -1.67 -2.36
CA PHE A 47 9.79 -0.84 -1.22
C PHE A 47 10.87 -1.48 -0.36
N ASN A 48 10.76 -2.79 -0.15
CA ASN A 48 11.59 -3.51 0.81
C ASN A 48 12.83 -4.15 0.19
N VAL A 49 13.10 -3.93 -1.11
CA VAL A 49 14.30 -4.42 -1.79
C VAL A 49 15.15 -3.23 -2.23
N GLY A 50 16.34 -3.15 -1.65
CA GLY A 50 17.31 -2.10 -1.95
C GLY A 50 17.95 -2.25 -3.34
N VAL A 51 18.63 -1.20 -3.80
CA VAL A 51 19.35 -1.17 -5.09
C VAL A 51 20.37 -2.32 -5.22
N ASP A 52 20.97 -2.77 -4.11
CA ASP A 52 21.93 -3.87 -4.05
C ASP A 52 21.28 -5.26 -3.90
N GLY A 53 19.94 -5.33 -3.87
CA GLY A 53 19.17 -6.55 -3.64
C GLY A 53 19.05 -6.96 -2.17
N SER A 54 19.55 -6.15 -1.23
CA SER A 54 19.32 -6.38 0.20
C SER A 54 17.88 -6.09 0.60
N MET A 55 17.42 -6.72 1.68
CA MET A 55 16.06 -6.54 2.19
C MET A 55 16.04 -5.51 3.32
N ASP A 56 15.18 -4.49 3.19
CA ASP A 56 14.93 -3.46 4.20
C ASP A 56 13.46 -3.49 4.62
N LEU A 57 13.19 -4.03 5.81
CA LEU A 57 11.83 -4.14 6.35
C LEU A 57 11.25 -2.80 6.82
N CYS A 58 12.06 -1.74 6.88
CA CYS A 58 11.58 -0.41 7.22
C CYS A 58 11.12 0.38 5.99
N GLY A 59 11.38 -0.09 4.77
CA GLY A 59 11.08 0.62 3.53
C GLY A 59 11.74 2.00 3.43
N LYS A 60 12.94 2.17 4.00
CA LYS A 60 13.66 3.47 4.07
C LYS A 60 14.80 3.58 3.09
N SER A 61 15.29 2.44 2.62
CA SER A 61 16.39 2.35 1.67
C SER A 61 15.94 2.74 0.27
N ASP A 62 16.88 3.25 -0.52
CA ASP A 62 16.63 3.51 -1.93
C ASP A 62 16.28 2.20 -2.64
N ASN A 63 15.23 2.23 -3.46
CA ASN A 63 14.79 1.09 -4.27
C ASN A 63 15.20 1.28 -5.74
N PRO A 64 15.37 0.19 -6.52
CA PRO A 64 15.77 0.27 -7.92
C PRO A 64 14.70 0.88 -8.84
N TYR A 65 13.50 1.15 -8.32
CA TYR A 65 12.35 1.67 -9.07
C TYR A 65 12.20 3.19 -8.98
N GLY A 66 13.03 3.86 -8.17
CA GLY A 66 12.95 5.31 -7.95
C GLY A 66 11.65 5.75 -7.29
N LEU A 67 11.05 4.89 -6.47
CA LEU A 67 9.77 5.14 -5.80
C LEU A 67 9.98 5.77 -4.43
N THR A 68 9.10 6.69 -4.03
CA THR A 68 9.08 7.23 -2.68
C THR A 68 7.67 7.09 -2.08
N PRO A 69 7.51 7.03 -0.74
CA PRO A 69 6.21 6.88 -0.11
C PRO A 69 5.18 7.96 -0.51
N GLU A 70 5.64 9.18 -0.76
CA GLU A 70 4.80 10.33 -1.14
C GLU A 70 4.13 10.16 -2.51
N MET A 71 4.65 9.27 -3.35
CA MET A 71 4.07 8.98 -4.66
C MET A 71 2.79 8.13 -4.57
N PHE A 72 2.50 7.52 -3.42
CA PHE A 72 1.39 6.57 -3.26
C PHE A 72 0.13 7.26 -2.74
N THR A 73 -0.57 7.93 -3.65
CA THR A 73 -1.89 8.52 -3.39
C THR A 73 -3.01 7.48 -3.58
N ASP A 74 -4.23 7.84 -3.21
CA ASP A 74 -5.42 7.02 -3.42
C ASP A 74 -5.56 6.63 -4.90
N GLU A 75 -5.31 7.55 -5.84
CA GLU A 75 -5.40 7.28 -7.29
C GLU A 75 -4.37 6.25 -7.77
N VAL A 76 -3.19 6.22 -7.14
CA VAL A 76 -2.16 5.21 -7.44
C VAL A 76 -2.63 3.83 -6.97
N PHE A 77 -3.17 3.72 -5.76
CA PHE A 77 -3.72 2.45 -5.28
C PHE A 77 -4.95 2.00 -6.07
N GLU A 78 -5.84 2.91 -6.45
CA GLU A 78 -6.97 2.65 -7.34
C GLU A 78 -6.51 2.11 -8.71
N TYR A 79 -5.44 2.67 -9.27
CA TYR A 79 -4.87 2.12 -10.50
C TYR A 79 -4.27 0.72 -10.30
N ILE A 80 -3.47 0.52 -9.24
CA ILE A 80 -2.79 -0.76 -8.98
C ILE A 80 -3.83 -1.87 -8.78
N TYR A 81 -4.80 -1.67 -7.88
CA TYR A 81 -5.71 -2.73 -7.43
C TYR A 81 -7.01 -2.81 -8.22
N HIS A 82 -7.50 -1.69 -8.78
CA HIS A 82 -8.80 -1.63 -9.48
C HIS A 82 -8.69 -1.31 -10.96
N GLY A 83 -7.55 -0.79 -11.42
CA GLY A 83 -7.34 -0.47 -12.85
C GLY A 83 -8.07 0.77 -13.30
N VAL A 84 -8.37 1.64 -12.34
CA VAL A 84 -9.07 2.88 -12.60
C VAL A 84 -8.06 3.92 -13.08
N GLY A 85 -8.36 4.55 -14.22
CA GLY A 85 -7.54 5.60 -14.80
C GLY A 85 -6.52 5.12 -15.84
N ASP A 86 -5.78 6.08 -16.39
CA ASP A 86 -4.71 5.85 -17.36
C ASP A 86 -3.34 5.90 -16.67
N ALA A 87 -2.47 4.93 -16.98
CA ALA A 87 -1.17 4.77 -16.34
C ALA A 87 -0.28 6.00 -16.47
N ALA A 88 -0.26 6.63 -17.66
CA ALA A 88 0.60 7.80 -17.91
C ALA A 88 0.10 9.01 -17.14
N THR A 89 -1.22 9.18 -17.06
CA THR A 89 -1.87 10.26 -16.32
C THR A 89 -1.65 10.12 -14.81
N VAL A 90 -1.91 8.93 -14.25
CA VAL A 90 -1.77 8.67 -12.80
C VAL A 90 -0.31 8.79 -12.38
N ALA A 91 0.61 8.13 -13.09
CA ALA A 91 2.03 8.20 -12.76
C ALA A 91 2.59 9.63 -12.93
N GLY A 92 2.14 10.36 -13.97
CA GLY A 92 2.54 11.74 -14.21
C GLY A 92 2.14 12.71 -13.09
N ALA A 93 0.99 12.49 -12.45
CA ALA A 93 0.51 13.34 -11.36
C ALA A 93 1.42 13.31 -10.12
N VAL A 94 2.09 12.18 -9.88
CA VAL A 94 2.98 11.95 -8.73
C VAL A 94 4.46 11.85 -9.10
N SER A 95 4.81 12.14 -10.36
CA SER A 95 6.18 11.97 -10.90
C SER A 95 6.75 10.55 -10.75
N MET A 96 5.87 9.54 -10.76
CA MET A 96 6.26 8.12 -10.70
C MET A 96 6.68 7.63 -12.10
N PRO A 97 7.68 6.73 -12.21
CA PRO A 97 7.94 6.04 -13.46
C PRO A 97 6.74 5.18 -13.88
N VAL A 98 6.18 5.47 -15.07
CA VAL A 98 4.98 4.78 -15.60
C VAL A 98 5.16 3.25 -15.64
N GLU A 99 6.36 2.78 -15.96
CA GLU A 99 6.65 1.35 -16.03
C GLU A 99 6.65 0.69 -14.65
N SER A 100 7.07 1.38 -13.59
CA SER A 100 6.96 0.89 -12.21
C SER A 100 5.48 0.73 -11.83
N LEU A 101 4.63 1.70 -12.18
CA LEU A 101 3.19 1.65 -11.91
C LEU A 101 2.51 0.47 -12.62
N LYS A 102 2.80 0.28 -13.91
CA LYS A 102 2.27 -0.88 -14.67
C LYS A 102 2.78 -2.20 -14.11
N LEU A 103 4.04 -2.28 -13.71
CA LEU A 103 4.61 -3.49 -13.16
C LEU A 103 3.94 -3.87 -11.84
N MET A 104 3.69 -2.91 -10.94
CA MET A 104 2.95 -3.15 -9.69
C MET A 104 1.55 -3.70 -9.95
N ARG A 105 0.82 -3.13 -10.93
CA ARG A 105 -0.47 -3.67 -11.35
C ARG A 105 -0.37 -5.10 -11.86
N ASN A 106 0.59 -5.38 -12.74
CA ASN A 106 0.78 -6.72 -13.31
C ASN A 106 1.09 -7.75 -12.22
N GLU A 107 1.88 -7.40 -11.20
CA GLU A 107 2.17 -8.28 -10.07
C GLU A 107 0.90 -8.58 -9.26
N PHE A 108 0.08 -7.56 -8.98
CA PHE A 108 -1.20 -7.77 -8.30
C PHE A 108 -2.14 -8.67 -9.12
N GLU A 109 -2.34 -8.40 -10.42
CA GLU A 109 -3.20 -9.20 -11.29
C GLU A 109 -2.70 -10.64 -11.48
N TYR A 110 -1.39 -10.86 -11.37
CA TYR A 110 -0.80 -12.19 -11.49
C TYR A 110 -0.93 -13.02 -10.21
N TRP A 111 -0.64 -12.42 -9.05
CA TRP A 111 -0.57 -13.14 -7.76
C TRP A 111 -1.91 -13.23 -7.02
N TYR A 112 -2.89 -12.37 -7.34
CA TYR A 112 -4.19 -12.36 -6.69
C TYR A 112 -5.24 -13.09 -7.56
N PRO A 113 -6.24 -13.80 -6.99
CA PRO A 113 -6.64 -13.85 -5.58
C PRO A 113 -5.76 -14.74 -4.69
N VAL A 114 -5.91 -14.60 -3.38
CA VAL A 114 -5.24 -15.48 -2.39
C VAL A 114 -5.76 -16.91 -2.50
N ASP A 115 -4.89 -17.84 -2.91
CA ASP A 115 -5.23 -19.26 -3.05
C ASP A 115 -5.56 -19.93 -1.71
N LEU A 116 -4.82 -19.59 -0.65
CA LEU A 116 -4.96 -20.15 0.69
C LEU A 116 -4.52 -19.13 1.75
N ARG A 117 -5.27 -19.02 2.84
CA ARG A 117 -4.99 -18.13 3.97
C ARG A 117 -5.17 -18.84 5.31
#